data_AF-A0AAN5I679-F1
#
_entry.id   AF-A0AAN5I679-F1
#
_cell.length_a   1.000
_cell.length_b   1.000
_cell.length_c   1.000
_cell.angle_alpha   90.00
_cell.angle_beta   90.00
_cell.angle_gamma   90.00
#
_symmetry.space_group_name_H-M   'P 1'
#
loop_
_entity.id
_entity.type
_entity.pdbx_description
1 polymer ?
#
loop_
_entity_poly.entity_id
_entity_poly.type
_entity_poly.pdbx_seq_one_letter_code
_entity_poly.pdbx_strand_id
1 'polypeptide(L)'
;GMPRTFAEEKSYIERISPTCFKIKKGFVPNMQVEGRFYVNNSLEKLMFHELEVFTNNPGYGGFLPAVCQMANVAALPGIVGASIGLPDIHSGYGFSIGNIAAFDVSNPASIISPGEYIYICNC
;
A
#
# COMPACT_ATOMS: atom_id res chain seq x y z
N GLY A 1 3.19 -16.16 -11.59
CA GLY A 1 3.53 -15.34 -12.77
C GLY A 1 4.94 -14.81 -12.60
N MET A 2 5.61 -14.40 -13.69
CA MET A 2 6.90 -13.72 -13.60
C MET A 2 6.75 -12.40 -12.81
N PRO A 3 7.67 -12.06 -11.88
CA PRO A 3 7.59 -10.82 -11.14
C PRO A 3 7.72 -9.61 -12.09
N ARG A 4 6.89 -8.58 -11.87
CA ARG A 4 6.94 -7.33 -12.65
C ARG A 4 8.23 -6.56 -12.35
N THR A 5 8.72 -5.87 -13.36
CA THR A 5 9.83 -4.92 -13.26
C THR A 5 9.40 -3.64 -12.53
N PHE A 6 10.38 -2.86 -12.03
CA PHE A 6 10.11 -1.54 -11.43
C PHE A 6 9.31 -0.61 -12.35
N ALA A 7 9.60 -0.60 -13.66
CA ALA A 7 8.91 0.24 -14.62
C ALA A 7 7.43 -0.16 -14.77
N GLU A 8 7.15 -1.47 -14.79
CA GLU A 8 5.79 -2.00 -14.84
C GLU A 8 5.02 -1.68 -13.56
N GLU A 9 5.64 -1.86 -12.38
CA GLU A 9 5.03 -1.47 -11.09
C GLU A 9 4.74 0.04 -11.05
N LYS A 10 5.71 0.87 -11.42
CA LYS A 10 5.58 2.33 -11.44
C LYS A 10 4.51 2.81 -12.41
N SER A 11 4.21 2.06 -13.47
CA SER A 11 3.14 2.40 -14.42
C SER A 11 1.75 2.44 -13.76
N TYR A 12 1.58 1.78 -12.63
CA TYR A 12 0.34 1.80 -11.84
C TYR A 12 0.28 2.97 -10.84
N ILE A 13 1.36 3.74 -10.67
CA ILE A 13 1.44 4.83 -9.69
C ILE A 13 1.42 6.17 -10.43
N GLU A 14 0.48 7.03 -10.06
CA GLU A 14 0.25 8.33 -10.69
C GLU A 14 0.38 9.45 -9.66
N ARG A 15 1.15 10.50 -9.97
CA ARG A 15 1.18 11.70 -9.13
C ARG A 15 -0.07 12.53 -9.40
N ILE A 16 -0.83 12.83 -8.34
CA ILE A 16 -2.07 13.62 -8.41
C ILE A 16 -1.84 15.07 -7.96
N SER A 17 -0.92 15.29 -7.01
CA SER A 17 -0.55 16.62 -6.53
C SER A 17 0.94 16.64 -6.14
N PRO A 18 1.53 17.80 -5.76
CA PRO A 18 2.93 17.86 -5.34
C PRO A 18 3.28 16.85 -4.25
N THR A 19 2.33 16.52 -3.38
CA THR A 19 2.54 15.59 -2.26
C THR A 19 1.68 14.33 -2.31
N CYS A 20 0.79 14.15 -3.31
CA CYS A 20 -0.14 13.02 -3.34
C CYS A 20 0.08 12.14 -4.57
N PHE A 21 0.11 10.84 -4.32
CA PHE A 21 0.17 9.79 -5.33
C PHE A 21 -1.01 8.85 -5.20
N LYS A 22 -1.46 8.33 -6.34
CA LYS A 22 -2.52 7.35 -6.49
C LYS A 22 -1.93 6.03 -6.97
N ILE A 23 -2.31 4.95 -6.32
CA ILE A 23 -2.03 3.57 -6.73
C ILE A 23 -3.27 3.06 -7.44
N LYS A 24 -3.18 2.90 -8.76
CA LYS A 24 -4.28 2.46 -9.60
C LYS A 24 -4.64 1.00 -9.30
N LYS A 25 -5.93 0.68 -9.43
CA LYS A 25 -6.42 -0.70 -9.38
C LYS A 25 -5.66 -1.57 -10.39
N GLY A 26 -5.42 -2.83 -10.03
CA GLY A 26 -4.58 -3.74 -10.80
C GLY A 26 -3.09 -3.67 -10.45
N PHE A 27 -2.68 -2.74 -9.56
CA PHE A 27 -1.37 -2.82 -8.92
C PHE A 27 -1.26 -4.17 -8.19
N VAL A 28 -2.22 -4.53 -7.34
CA VAL A 28 -2.40 -5.91 -6.84
C VAL A 28 -3.69 -6.49 -7.43
N PRO A 29 -3.76 -7.80 -7.72
CA PRO A 29 -5.01 -8.43 -8.14
C PRO A 29 -6.14 -8.20 -7.13
N ASN A 30 -7.37 -8.05 -7.61
CA ASN A 30 -8.58 -7.92 -6.79
C ASN A 30 -8.68 -6.65 -5.92
N MET A 31 -7.92 -5.59 -6.23
CA MET A 31 -8.11 -4.28 -5.60
C MET A 31 -9.57 -3.80 -5.72
N GLN A 32 -10.26 -3.68 -4.58
CA GLN A 32 -11.63 -3.19 -4.43
C GLN A 32 -11.69 -1.66 -4.52
N VAL A 33 -10.67 -0.98 -4.01
CA VAL A 33 -10.50 0.48 -4.05
C VAL A 33 -9.11 0.85 -4.60
N GLU A 34 -8.88 2.13 -4.87
CA GLU A 34 -7.55 2.65 -5.18
C GLU A 34 -6.74 2.85 -3.89
N GLY A 35 -5.41 2.89 -4.02
CA GLY A 35 -4.53 3.35 -2.95
C GLY A 35 -4.17 4.83 -3.11
N ARG A 36 -3.85 5.51 -2.01
CA ARG A 36 -3.29 6.86 -2.02
C ARG A 36 -2.16 6.95 -1.00
N PHE A 37 -1.12 7.70 -1.30
CA PHE A 37 -0.10 8.01 -0.30
C PHE A 37 0.36 9.44 -0.44
N TYR A 38 0.73 10.03 0.70
CA TYR A 38 1.14 11.42 0.79
C TYR A 38 2.60 11.51 1.19
N VAL A 39 3.46 12.04 0.33
CA VAL A 39 4.90 12.17 0.61
C VAL A 39 5.44 13.47 0.01
N ASN A 40 6.44 14.07 0.66
CA ASN A 40 7.20 15.17 0.08
C ASN A 40 8.29 14.64 -0.86
N ASN A 41 9.01 15.54 -1.55
CA ASN A 41 10.06 15.19 -2.51
C ASN A 41 11.20 14.33 -1.91
N SER A 42 11.47 14.43 -0.60
CA SER A 42 12.51 13.64 0.05
C SER A 42 12.03 12.22 0.32
N LEU A 43 10.82 12.08 0.87
CA LEU A 43 10.19 10.80 1.21
C LEU A 43 9.79 10.00 -0.03
N GLU A 44 9.39 10.70 -1.10
CA GLU A 44 9.11 10.10 -2.39
C GLU A 44 10.26 9.22 -2.89
N LYS A 45 11.50 9.70 -2.76
CA LYS A 45 12.69 8.96 -3.19
C LYS A 45 12.84 7.65 -2.42
N LEU A 46 12.57 7.68 -1.11
CA LEU A 46 12.63 6.50 -0.26
C LEU A 46 11.55 5.48 -0.64
N MET A 47 10.32 5.95 -0.87
CA MET A 47 9.19 5.10 -1.30
C MET A 47 9.48 4.36 -2.60
N PHE A 48 9.99 5.07 -3.61
CA PHE A 48 10.30 4.43 -4.89
C PHE A 48 11.56 3.58 -4.84
N HIS A 49 12.55 3.96 -4.03
CA HIS A 49 13.74 3.14 -3.83
C HIS A 49 13.40 1.79 -3.19
N GLU A 50 12.50 1.77 -2.20
CA GLU A 50 12.02 0.53 -1.58
C GLU A 50 11.35 -0.40 -2.60
N LEU A 51 10.47 0.17 -3.45
CA LEU A 51 9.82 -0.57 -4.54
C LEU A 51 10.84 -1.11 -5.56
N GLU A 52 11.83 -0.29 -5.94
CA GLU A 52 12.90 -0.68 -6.87
C GLU A 52 13.75 -1.83 -6.31
N VAL A 53 14.21 -1.72 -5.06
CA VAL A 53 14.98 -2.76 -4.37
C VAL A 53 14.21 -4.09 -4.34
N PHE A 54 12.91 -4.03 -4.02
CA PHE A 54 12.04 -5.21 -4.00
C PHE A 54 11.93 -5.87 -5.39
N THR A 55 11.70 -5.08 -6.45
CA THR A 55 11.58 -5.62 -7.81
C THR A 55 12.89 -6.20 -8.36
N ASN A 56 14.04 -5.68 -7.91
CA ASN A 56 15.36 -6.16 -8.35
C ASN A 56 15.87 -7.38 -7.55
N ASN A 57 15.32 -7.64 -6.37
CA ASN A 57 15.73 -8.75 -5.51
C ASN A 57 14.54 -9.57 -5.01
N PRO A 58 13.72 -10.15 -5.91
CA PRO A 58 12.55 -10.92 -5.50
C PRO A 58 12.98 -12.14 -4.66
N GLY A 59 12.53 -12.19 -3.40
CA GLY A 59 12.76 -13.32 -2.49
C GLY A 59 13.99 -13.22 -1.57
N TYR A 60 14.76 -12.13 -1.61
CA TYR A 60 15.89 -11.93 -0.70
C TYR A 60 15.54 -10.97 0.45
N GLY A 61 15.20 -11.54 1.62
CA GLY A 61 15.39 -10.93 2.95
C GLY A 61 14.73 -9.58 3.31
N GLY A 62 13.76 -9.07 2.54
CA GLY A 62 13.10 -7.78 2.81
C GLY A 62 11.60 -7.89 3.08
N PHE A 63 11.04 -6.89 3.76
CA PHE A 63 9.59 -6.72 3.86
C PHE A 63 9.00 -6.33 2.50
N LEU A 64 7.70 -6.62 2.29
CA LEU A 64 6.98 -6.10 1.12
C LEU A 64 7.06 -4.57 1.13
N PRO A 65 7.30 -3.88 0.00
CA PRO A 65 7.37 -2.43 0.01
C PRO A 65 6.02 -1.82 0.40
N ALA A 66 6.03 -0.65 1.04
CA ALA A 66 4.83 -0.02 1.60
C ALA A 66 3.71 0.19 0.56
N VAL A 67 4.08 0.43 -0.71
CA VAL A 67 3.14 0.53 -1.84
C VAL A 67 2.40 -0.78 -2.08
N CYS A 68 3.11 -1.91 -2.06
CA CYS A 68 2.49 -3.24 -2.19
C CYS A 68 1.59 -3.54 -0.99
N GLN A 69 2.02 -3.17 0.23
CA GLN A 69 1.22 -3.37 1.43
C GLN A 69 -0.11 -2.58 1.35
N MET A 70 -0.07 -1.29 0.99
CA MET A 70 -1.28 -0.49 0.76
C MET A 70 -2.20 -1.09 -0.32
N ALA A 71 -1.62 -1.61 -1.40
CA ALA A 71 -2.38 -2.23 -2.48
C ALA A 71 -3.03 -3.55 -2.05
N ASN A 72 -2.38 -4.32 -1.18
CA ASN A 72 -2.99 -5.51 -0.57
C ASN A 72 -4.19 -5.12 0.32
N VAL A 73 -4.06 -4.06 1.12
CA VAL A 73 -5.18 -3.53 1.92
C VAL A 73 -6.34 -3.10 1.02
N ALA A 74 -6.02 -2.43 -0.08
CA ALA A 74 -7.00 -2.00 -1.07
C ALA A 74 -7.75 -3.17 -1.74
N ALA A 75 -7.25 -4.41 -1.64
CA ALA A 75 -7.89 -5.62 -2.14
C ALA A 75 -8.79 -6.33 -1.11
N LEU A 76 -8.80 -5.88 0.15
CA LEU A 76 -9.56 -6.53 1.20
C LEU A 76 -11.08 -6.35 0.99
N PRO A 77 -11.89 -7.40 1.21
CA PRO A 77 -13.33 -7.31 1.08
C PRO A 77 -13.94 -6.27 2.03
N GLY A 78 -14.89 -5.47 1.52
CA GLY A 78 -15.61 -4.50 2.32
C GLY A 78 -14.90 -3.16 2.55
N ILE A 79 -13.67 -2.99 2.06
CA ILE A 79 -12.98 -1.70 2.11
C ILE A 79 -13.74 -0.66 1.28
N VAL A 80 -13.80 0.57 1.79
CA VAL A 80 -14.47 1.71 1.15
C VAL A 80 -13.53 2.90 0.99
N GLY A 81 -13.82 3.74 0.00
CA GLY A 81 -13.02 4.94 -0.28
C GLY A 81 -11.67 4.62 -0.91
N ALA A 82 -10.62 4.57 -0.10
CA ALA A 82 -9.24 4.30 -0.51
C ALA A 82 -8.42 3.71 0.65
N SER A 83 -7.35 2.99 0.32
CA SER A 83 -6.27 2.64 1.26
C SER A 83 -5.27 3.80 1.29
N ILE A 84 -5.07 4.44 2.45
CA ILE A 84 -4.36 5.73 2.55
C ILE A 84 -3.11 5.62 3.41
N GLY A 85 -1.94 5.80 2.79
CA GLY A 85 -0.66 5.99 3.48
C GLY A 85 -0.39 7.45 3.86
N LEU A 86 -0.15 7.69 5.15
CA LEU A 86 0.29 8.98 5.67
C LEU A 86 1.78 9.26 5.41
N PRO A 87 2.28 10.50 5.65
CA PRO A 87 3.66 10.88 5.30
C PRO A 87 4.78 10.12 6.00
N ASP A 88 4.49 9.46 7.11
CA ASP A 88 5.41 8.58 7.83
C ASP A 88 5.34 7.12 7.35
N ILE A 89 4.65 6.86 6.24
CA ILE A 89 4.46 5.50 5.75
C ILE A 89 5.77 4.79 5.41
N HIS A 90 5.91 3.57 5.94
CA HIS A 90 7.02 2.67 5.66
C HIS A 90 6.56 1.21 5.80
N SER A 91 7.36 0.28 5.30
CA SER A 91 7.04 -1.15 5.38
C SER A 91 6.86 -1.63 6.81
N GLY A 92 5.75 -2.31 7.08
CA GLY A 92 5.48 -3.02 8.32
C GLY A 92 5.29 -4.53 8.11
N TYR A 93 4.72 -5.21 9.10
CA TYR A 93 4.44 -6.66 9.03
C TYR A 93 3.02 -6.89 8.51
N GLY A 94 2.88 -7.14 7.21
CA GLY A 94 1.58 -7.34 6.54
C GLY A 94 0.85 -6.04 6.15
N PHE A 95 0.94 -5.01 6.99
CA PHE A 95 0.40 -3.65 6.75
C PHE A 95 1.50 -2.62 6.92
N SER A 96 1.47 -1.58 6.09
CA SER A 96 2.41 -0.48 6.23
C SER A 96 2.04 0.35 7.43
N ILE A 97 3.04 0.72 8.24
CA ILE A 97 2.84 1.60 9.38
C ILE A 97 2.41 2.97 8.83
N GLY A 98 1.35 3.57 9.41
CA GLY A 98 0.76 4.81 8.89
C GLY A 98 -0.27 4.62 7.76
N ASN A 99 -0.72 3.39 7.50
CA ASN A 99 -1.83 3.12 6.58
C ASN A 99 -3.20 3.23 7.28
N ILE A 100 -4.15 3.89 6.63
CA ILE A 100 -5.54 4.05 7.06
C ILE A 100 -6.45 3.39 6.04
N ALA A 101 -7.36 2.55 6.51
CA ALA A 101 -8.42 1.95 5.71
C ALA A 101 -9.76 2.01 6.48
N ALA A 102 -10.85 2.14 5.75
CA ALA A 102 -12.20 2.11 6.30
C ALA A 102 -12.98 0.96 5.66
N PHE A 103 -13.79 0.26 6.45
CA PHE A 103 -14.58 -0.87 6.02
C PHE A 103 -16.06 -0.66 6.33
N ASP A 104 -16.93 -1.08 5.41
CA ASP A 104 -18.38 -0.95 5.56
C ASP A 104 -18.92 -2.01 6.54
N VAL A 105 -19.35 -1.59 7.73
CA VAL A 105 -19.91 -2.47 8.76
C VAL A 105 -21.21 -3.15 8.36
N SER A 106 -21.91 -2.65 7.33
CA SER A 106 -23.15 -3.26 6.82
C SER A 106 -22.90 -4.41 5.84
N ASN A 107 -21.69 -4.51 5.29
CA ASN A 107 -21.33 -5.57 4.36
C ASN A 107 -20.87 -6.83 5.13
N PRO A 108 -21.56 -7.98 5.00
CA PRO A 108 -21.22 -9.20 5.72
C PRO A 108 -19.90 -9.84 5.29
N ALA A 109 -19.36 -9.44 4.13
CA ALA A 109 -18.03 -9.84 3.69
C ALA A 109 -16.92 -8.96 4.27
N SER A 110 -17.23 -7.85 4.94
CA SER A 110 -16.26 -6.97 5.57
C SER A 110 -15.49 -7.72 6.65
N ILE A 111 -14.19 -7.42 6.71
CA ILE A 111 -13.29 -8.04 7.66
C ILE A 111 -12.82 -7.04 8.71
N ILE A 112 -12.37 -7.56 9.85
CA ILE A 112 -11.46 -6.86 10.76
C ILE A 112 -10.16 -7.64 10.67
N SER A 113 -9.11 -7.02 10.14
CA SER A 113 -7.80 -7.67 10.03
C SER A 113 -6.95 -7.33 11.26
N PRO A 114 -6.50 -8.31 12.07
CA PRO A 114 -5.58 -8.06 13.18
C PRO A 114 -4.26 -7.42 12.74
N GLY A 115 -3.88 -7.52 11.45
CA GLY A 115 -2.71 -6.85 10.91
C GLY A 115 -2.85 -5.33 10.76
N GLU A 116 -4.08 -4.80 10.67
CA GLU A 116 -4.35 -3.35 10.74
C GLU A 116 -4.19 -2.83 12.17
N TYR A 117 -4.42 -3.72 13.13
CA TYR A 117 -4.12 -3.56 14.54
C TYR A 117 -2.69 -4.07 14.85
N ILE A 118 -1.67 -3.46 14.26
CA ILE A 118 -0.27 -3.79 14.57
C ILE A 118 -0.03 -3.57 16.08
N TYR A 119 -0.06 -4.64 16.88
CA TYR A 119 0.43 -4.88 18.26
C TYR A 119 0.53 -3.71 19.25
N ILE A 120 -0.22 -2.62 19.12
CA ILE A 120 -0.37 -1.60 20.16
C ILE A 120 -1.81 -1.11 20.12
N CYS A 121 -2.68 -1.81 20.86
CA CYS A 121 -3.95 -1.23 21.27
C CYS A 121 -3.66 0.08 22.01
N ASN A 122 -4.09 1.20 21.43
CA ASN A 122 -4.15 2.51 22.07
C ASN A 122 -2.76 3.10 22.41
N CYS A 123 -2.14 3.81 21.46
CA CYS A 123 -1.05 4.75 21.78
C CYS A 123 -1.60 6.01 22.46
#